data_AF-A0A6V7IS09-F1
#
_entry.id   AF-A0A6V7IS09-F1
#
_cell.length_a   1.000
_cell.length_b   1.000
_cell.length_c   1.000
_cell.angle_alpha   90.00
_cell.angle_beta   90.00
_cell.angle_gamma   90.00
#
_symmetry.space_group_name_H-M   'P 1'
#
loop_
_entity.id
_entity.type
_entity.pdbx_description
1 polymer ?
#
loop_
_entity_poly.entity_id
_entity_poly.type
_entity_poly.pdbx_seq_one_letter_code
_entity_poly.pdbx_strand_id
1 'polypeptide(L)'
;MKLFETEAIMLRDVVPWIEEAVGHKIGPKFYYYSETDKILVMEDLAFSQFVNRKLDGGMSDEDVVMVLEMMADFHAGSVLMNEQ
;
A
#
# COMPACT_ATOMS: atom_id res chain seq x y z
N MET A 1 -18.89 5.01 -11.57
CA MET A 1 -17.72 4.60 -10.76
C MET A 1 -17.23 5.84 -10.03
N LYS A 2 -17.24 5.85 -8.70
CA LYS A 2 -16.63 6.93 -7.91
C LYS A 2 -15.11 6.79 -8.01
N LEU A 3 -14.40 7.88 -8.24
CA LEU A 3 -12.96 7.82 -8.47
C LEU A 3 -12.27 7.73 -7.11
N PHE A 4 -11.33 6.80 -6.95
CA PHE A 4 -10.56 6.61 -5.73
C PHE A 4 -11.36 6.18 -4.48
N GLU A 5 -12.66 5.87 -4.57
CA GLU A 5 -13.43 5.42 -3.39
C GLU A 5 -12.89 4.07 -2.87
N THR A 6 -12.56 3.14 -3.78
CA THR A 6 -11.98 1.85 -3.43
C THR A 6 -10.58 2.03 -2.85
N GLU A 7 -9.76 2.85 -3.49
CA GLU A 7 -8.40 3.17 -3.06
C GLU A 7 -8.38 3.86 -1.70
N ALA A 8 -9.31 4.78 -1.45
CA ALA A 8 -9.44 5.47 -0.18
C ALA A 8 -9.84 4.51 0.95
N ILE A 9 -10.80 3.61 0.73
CA ILE A 9 -11.16 2.57 1.71
C ILE A 9 -9.97 1.63 1.95
N MET A 10 -9.30 1.19 0.88
CA MET A 10 -8.16 0.30 0.98
C MET A 10 -7.01 0.94 1.79
N LEU A 11 -6.63 2.18 1.49
CA LEU A 11 -5.53 2.87 2.17
C LEU A 11 -5.89 3.36 3.59
N ARG A 12 -7.17 3.70 3.84
CA ARG A 12 -7.63 4.20 5.14
C ARG A 12 -7.92 3.08 6.13
N ASP A 13 -8.54 1.99 5.67
CA ASP A 13 -9.14 0.98 6.54
C ASP A 13 -8.41 -0.37 6.42
N VAL A 14 -8.12 -0.83 5.20
CA VAL A 14 -7.57 -2.18 4.97
C VAL A 14 -6.07 -2.25 5.23
N VAL A 15 -5.28 -1.34 4.64
CA VAL A 15 -3.81 -1.33 4.80
C VAL A 15 -3.40 -1.19 6.26
N PRO A 16 -3.92 -0.22 7.04
CA PRO A 16 -3.52 -0.09 8.44
C PRO A 16 -3.86 -1.32 9.29
N TRP A 17 -4.99 -1.98 9.00
CA TRP A 17 -5.37 -3.21 9.67
C TRP A 17 -4.37 -4.35 9.36
N ILE A 18 -4.00 -4.50 8.08
CA ILE A 18 -3.02 -5.51 7.67
C ILE A 18 -1.66 -5.21 8.29
N GLU A 19 -1.21 -3.94 8.30
CA GLU A 19 0.04 -3.53 8.92
C GLU A 19 0.10 -3.88 10.42
N GLU A 20 -1.02 -3.75 11.13
CA GLU A 20 -1.13 -4.20 12.53
C GLU A 20 -1.00 -5.72 12.65
N ALA A 21 -1.63 -6.48 11.74
CA ALA A 21 -1.57 -7.94 11.74
C ALA A 21 -0.18 -8.49 11.40
N VAL A 22 0.54 -7.89 10.45
CA VAL A 22 1.87 -8.34 10.01
C VAL A 22 3.04 -7.67 10.77
N GLY A 23 2.75 -6.64 11.56
CA GLY A 23 3.71 -5.96 12.43
C GLY A 23 4.71 -5.03 11.72
N HIS A 24 4.46 -4.67 10.46
CA HIS A 24 5.29 -3.75 9.70
C HIS A 24 4.47 -2.99 8.64
N LYS A 25 5.08 -1.93 8.08
CA LYS A 25 4.44 -1.02 7.14
C LYS A 25 4.43 -1.60 5.72
N ILE A 26 3.29 -1.55 5.05
CA ILE A 26 3.07 -2.02 3.67
C ILE A 26 2.81 -0.85 2.72
N GLY A 27 2.20 0.23 3.19
CA GLY A 27 1.77 1.35 2.33
C GLY A 27 2.07 2.73 2.89
N PRO A 28 1.87 3.80 2.10
CA PRO A 28 1.93 5.16 2.60
C PRO A 28 0.77 5.43 3.57
N LYS A 29 0.98 6.31 4.55
CA LYS A 29 -0.14 6.76 5.40
C LYS A 29 -1.18 7.52 4.58
N PHE A 30 -2.44 7.18 4.78
CA PHE A 30 -3.58 7.94 4.26
C PHE A 30 -3.83 9.19 5.10
N TYR A 31 -4.09 10.33 4.46
CA TYR A 31 -4.44 11.58 5.14
C TYR A 31 -5.83 12.09 4.79
N TYR A 32 -6.21 12.08 3.51
CA TYR A 32 -7.47 12.67 3.07
C TYR A 32 -7.94 12.15 1.71
N TYR A 33 -9.26 12.15 1.50
CA TYR A 33 -9.89 11.86 0.22
C TYR A 33 -11.08 12.83 0.01
N SER A 34 -11.16 13.43 -1.18
CA SER A 34 -12.33 14.20 -1.62
C SER A 34 -12.89 13.58 -2.90
N GLU A 35 -14.14 13.09 -2.81
CA GLU A 35 -14.88 12.62 -3.97
C GLU A 35 -15.31 13.78 -4.88
N THR A 36 -15.53 14.98 -4.31
CA THR A 36 -15.89 16.18 -5.09
C THR A 36 -14.73 16.65 -5.95
N ASP A 37 -13.54 16.77 -5.35
CA ASP A 37 -12.35 17.31 -6.02
C ASP A 37 -11.52 16.23 -6.70
N LYS A 38 -11.87 14.95 -6.50
CA LYS A 38 -11.19 13.80 -7.09
C LYS A 38 -9.72 13.70 -6.67
N ILE A 39 -9.45 13.99 -5.39
CA ILE A 39 -8.09 13.99 -4.83
C ILE A 39 -7.92 12.96 -3.73
N LEU A 40 -6.71 12.42 -3.64
CA LEU A 40 -6.24 11.52 -2.60
C LEU A 40 -4.93 12.10 -2.04
N VAL A 41 -4.86 12.28 -0.73
CA VAL A 41 -3.70 12.84 -0.04
C VAL A 41 -3.09 11.76 0.84
N MET A 42 -1.80 11.51 0.64
CA MET A 42 -1.03 10.45 1.28
C MET A 42 0.36 10.94 1.68
N GLU A 43 1.05 10.13 2.48
CA GLU A 43 2.44 10.35 2.88
C GLU A 43 3.38 10.53 1.68
N ASP A 44 4.25 11.53 1.77
CA ASP A 44 5.35 11.70 0.84
C ASP A 44 6.49 10.72 1.18
N LEU A 45 6.58 9.66 0.38
CA LEU A 45 7.58 8.60 0.55
C LEU A 45 9.01 9.06 0.17
N ALA A 46 9.18 10.20 -0.49
CA ALA A 46 10.52 10.71 -0.81
C ALA A 46 11.32 11.02 0.46
N PHE A 47 10.66 11.45 1.53
CA PHE A 47 11.30 11.64 2.85
C PHE A 47 11.75 10.32 3.48
N SER A 48 11.19 9.19 3.04
CA SER A 48 11.58 7.83 3.44
C SER A 48 12.53 7.17 2.44
N GLN A 49 13.15 7.96 1.55
CA GLN A 49 14.12 7.51 0.53
C GLN A 49 13.55 6.53 -0.50
N PHE A 50 12.23 6.41 -0.62
CA PHE A 50 11.62 5.67 -1.72
C PHE A 50 11.80 6.44 -3.02
N VAL A 51 12.11 5.69 -4.08
CA VAL A 51 12.27 6.23 -5.42
C VAL A 51 11.47 5.38 -6.39
N ASN A 52 10.91 6.02 -7.42
CA ASN A 52 10.35 5.30 -8.55
C ASN A 52 11.50 4.64 -9.31
N ARG A 53 11.72 3.35 -9.05
CA ARG A 53 12.74 2.57 -9.75
C ARG A 53 12.37 2.48 -11.23
N LYS A 54 13.30 2.90 -12.09
CA LYS A 54 13.20 2.60 -13.52
C LYS A 54 13.55 1.12 -13.70
N LEU A 55 12.65 0.36 -14.32
CA LEU A 55 12.84 -1.06 -14.59
C LEU A 55 13.55 -1.29 -15.94
N ASP A 56 14.39 -0.34 -16.37
CA ASP A 56 15.20 -0.43 -17.58
C ASP A 56 16.34 -1.44 -17.40
N GLY A 57 15.95 -2.72 -17.40
CA GLY A 57 16.82 -3.86 -17.09
C GLY A 57 16.15 -4.94 -16.23
N GLY A 58 14.92 -4.71 -15.75
CA GLY A 58 14.20 -5.63 -14.84
C GLY A 58 14.38 -5.28 -13.36
N MET A 59 13.91 -6.18 -12.50
CA MET A 59 14.10 -6.11 -11.05
C MET A 59 15.37 -6.88 -10.66
N SER A 60 16.14 -6.39 -9.68
CA SER A 60 17.21 -7.21 -9.09
C SER A 60 16.61 -8.33 -8.23
N ASP A 61 17.40 -9.34 -7.86
CA ASP A 61 16.92 -10.42 -6.99
C ASP A 61 16.42 -9.87 -5.65
N GLU A 62 17.07 -8.86 -5.10
CA GLU A 62 16.64 -8.19 -3.86
C GLU A 62 15.29 -7.47 -4.02
N ASP A 63 15.07 -6.82 -5.16
CA ASP A 63 13.77 -6.20 -5.44
C ASP A 63 12.65 -7.23 -5.52
N VAL A 64 12.93 -8.36 -6.19
CA VAL A 64 11.97 -9.44 -6.36
C VAL A 64 11.62 -10.03 -5.00
N VAL A 65 12.62 -10.33 -4.16
CA VAL A 65 12.38 -10.84 -2.81
C VAL A 65 11.53 -9.86 -2.00
N MET A 66 11.90 -8.58 -1.97
CA MET A 66 11.15 -7.56 -1.25
C MET A 66 9.69 -7.44 -1.72
N VAL A 67 9.46 -7.45 -3.04
CA VAL A 67 8.11 -7.37 -3.60
C VAL A 67 7.31 -8.63 -3.26
N LEU A 68 7.92 -9.82 -3.36
CA LEU A 68 7.25 -11.09 -3.05
C LEU A 68 6.89 -11.20 -1.57
N GLU A 69 7.78 -10.80 -0.66
CA GLU A 69 7.51 -10.76 0.78
C GLU A 69 6.32 -9.84 1.08
N MET A 70 6.34 -8.62 0.55
CA MET A 70 5.28 -7.63 0.76
C MET A 70 3.93 -8.06 0.15
N MET A 71 3.96 -8.76 -1.00
CA MET A 71 2.75 -9.38 -1.57
C MET A 71 2.24 -10.54 -0.71
N ALA A 72 3.13 -11.36 -0.16
CA ALA A 72 2.76 -12.47 0.71
C ALA A 72 2.14 -11.98 2.02
N ASP A 73 2.71 -10.94 2.64
CA ASP A 73 2.20 -10.34 3.86
C ASP A 73 0.85 -9.65 3.63
N PHE A 74 0.72 -8.88 2.55
CA PHE A 74 -0.56 -8.28 2.18
C PHE A 74 -1.62 -9.36 1.92
N HIS A 75 -1.27 -10.44 1.22
CA HIS A 75 -2.17 -11.54 0.97
C HIS A 75 -2.60 -12.24 2.29
N ALA A 76 -1.64 -12.63 3.12
CA ALA A 76 -1.90 -13.31 4.39
C ALA A 76 -2.77 -12.46 5.33
N GLY A 77 -2.47 -11.16 5.46
CA GLY A 77 -3.29 -10.25 6.26
C GLY A 77 -4.69 -10.05 5.68
N SER A 78 -4.83 -9.95 4.35
CA SER A 78 -6.16 -9.83 3.73
C SER A 78 -7.04 -11.06 3.98
N VAL A 79 -6.46 -12.27 4.00
CA VAL A 79 -7.16 -13.51 4.34
C VAL A 79 -7.59 -13.48 5.81
N LEU A 80 -6.68 -13.13 6.71
CA LEU A 80 -6.97 -13.04 8.14
C LEU A 80 -8.10 -12.04 8.44
N MET A 81 -8.13 -10.91 7.74
CA MET A 81 -9.19 -9.89 7.88
C MET A 81 -10.56 -10.41 7.45
N ASN A 82 -10.60 -11.24 6.39
CA ASN A 82 -11.83 -11.78 5.84
C ASN A 82 -12.40 -12.95 6.67
N GLU A 83 -11.58 -13.61 7.49
CA GLU A 83 -11.99 -14.74 8.34
C GLU A 83 -12.50 -14.33 9.74
N GLN A 84 -12.51 -13.03 10.06
CA GLN A 84 -13.09 -12.47 11.29
C GLN A 84 -14.59 -12.21 11.18
#